data_AF-A0A2V8V468-F1
#
_entry.id   AF-A0A2V8V468-F1
#
_cell.length_a   1.000
_cell.length_b   1.000
_cell.length_c   1.000
_cell.angle_alpha   90.00
_cell.angle_beta   90.00
_cell.angle_gamma   90.00
#
_symmetry.space_group_name_H-M   'P 1'
#
loop_
_entity.id
_entity.type
_entity.pdbx_description
1 polymer ?
#
loop_
_entity_poly.entity_id
_entity_poly.type
_entity_poly.pdbx_seq_one_letter_code
_entity_poly.pdbx_strand_id
1 'polypeptide(L)'
;MLRELASLIAGEIRLNLSTEQQKRLTSAVSVNPEAYEHYLRGRYFWNRRTQDGLKKAGAVEHFEAAIALDPGYARAYAGLADTYAVFPAYGPINFRIAAEKAETAALKALAIDPGISEAYATLRFVTQNK
;
A
#
# COMPACT_ATOMS: atom_id res chain seq x y z
N MET A 1 19.55 10.83 -10.67
CA MET A 1 19.99 10.48 -9.30
C MET A 1 19.43 9.15 -8.77
N LEU A 2 18.19 9.02 -8.28
CA LEU A 2 17.70 7.76 -7.68
C LEU A 2 17.66 6.57 -8.67
N ARG A 3 17.24 6.80 -9.92
CA ARG A 3 17.25 5.76 -10.98
C ARG A 3 18.66 5.27 -11.33
N GLU A 4 19.67 6.15 -11.32
CA GLU A 4 21.04 5.78 -11.69
C GLU A 4 21.72 4.97 -10.59
N LEU A 5 21.53 5.37 -9.32
CA LEU A 5 22.02 4.60 -8.16
C LEU A 5 21.35 3.23 -8.06
N ALA A 6 20.03 3.16 -8.26
CA ALA A 6 19.32 1.89 -8.28
C ALA A 6 19.78 0.98 -9.43
N SER A 7 20.06 1.53 -10.62
CA SER A 7 20.59 0.76 -11.76
C SER A 7 22.02 0.28 -11.55
N LEU A 8 22.88 1.08 -10.91
CA LEU A 8 24.25 0.69 -10.57
C LEU A 8 24.28 -0.50 -9.60
N ILE A 9 23.53 -0.40 -8.50
CA ILE A 9 23.44 -1.49 -7.51
C ILE A 9 22.79 -2.75 -8.13
N ALA A 10 21.75 -2.57 -8.95
CA ALA A 10 21.12 -3.68 -9.65
C ALA A 10 22.00 -4.30 -10.75
N GLY A 11 22.98 -3.57 -11.28
CA GLY A 11 23.97 -4.07 -12.23
C GLY A 11 24.98 -5.00 -11.54
N GLU A 12 25.54 -4.56 -10.42
CA GLU A 12 26.50 -5.31 -9.62
C GLU A 12 25.92 -6.64 -9.11
N ILE A 13 24.66 -6.62 -8.65
CA ILE A 13 23.97 -7.80 -8.13
C ILE A 13 23.66 -8.81 -9.25
N ARG A 14 23.32 -8.33 -10.46
CA ARG A 14 22.98 -9.21 -11.60
C ARG A 14 24.17 -10.05 -12.09
N LEU A 15 25.40 -9.65 -11.83
CA LEU A 15 26.59 -10.40 -12.27
C LEU A 15 26.85 -11.67 -11.45
N ASN A 16 26.22 -11.83 -10.27
CA ASN A 16 26.45 -12.94 -9.35
C ASN A 16 25.24 -13.88 -9.16
N LEU A 17 24.23 -13.77 -10.02
CA LEU A 17 22.99 -14.53 -9.89
C LEU A 17 22.88 -15.62 -10.96
N SER A 18 22.30 -16.76 -10.58
CA SER A 18 21.95 -17.81 -11.53
C SER A 18 20.83 -17.35 -12.45
N THR A 19 20.71 -17.95 -13.64
CA THR A 19 19.62 -17.70 -14.59
C THR A 19 18.23 -17.83 -13.96
N GLU A 20 18.09 -18.71 -12.97
CA GLU A 20 16.85 -18.91 -12.22
C GLU A 20 16.56 -17.76 -11.25
N GLN A 21 17.59 -17.24 -10.58
CA GLN A 21 17.48 -16.05 -9.73
C GLN A 21 17.24 -14.79 -10.56
N GLN A 22 17.85 -14.67 -11.75
CA GLN A 22 17.56 -13.60 -12.71
C GLN A 22 16.09 -13.61 -13.11
N LYS A 23 15.55 -14.79 -13.45
CA LYS A 23 14.13 -14.96 -13.79
C LYS A 23 13.22 -14.60 -12.63
N ARG A 24 13.57 -14.96 -11.39
CA ARG A 24 12.81 -14.56 -10.19
C ARG A 24 12.84 -13.06 -9.94
N LEU A 25 13.95 -12.39 -10.23
CA LEU A 25 14.09 -10.94 -10.12
C LEU A 25 13.34 -10.17 -11.21
N THR A 26 13.27 -10.71 -12.43
CA THR A 26 12.44 -10.13 -13.50
C THR A 26 10.97 -10.52 -13.40
N SER A 27 10.64 -11.64 -12.76
CA SER A 27 9.25 -12.04 -12.44
C SER A 27 8.72 -11.38 -11.17
N ALA A 28 9.59 -10.82 -10.32
CA ALA A 28 9.15 -9.98 -9.22
C ALA A 28 8.41 -8.78 -9.83
N VAL A 29 7.13 -8.65 -9.49
CA VAL A 29 6.25 -7.58 -9.97
C VAL A 29 6.98 -6.25 -9.79
N SER A 30 7.41 -5.67 -10.91
CA SER A 30 8.08 -4.38 -10.94
C SER A 30 7.00 -3.34 -10.66
N VAL A 31 6.94 -2.85 -9.42
CA VAL A 31 6.02 -1.78 -9.02
C VAL A 31 6.40 -0.52 -9.79
N ASN A 32 5.41 0.21 -10.30
CA ASN A 32 5.65 1.53 -10.89
C ASN A 32 6.38 2.42 -9.86
N PRO A 33 7.58 2.97 -10.17
CA PRO A 33 8.34 3.78 -9.22
C PRO A 33 7.57 4.98 -8.66
N GLU A 34 6.70 5.60 -9.46
CA GLU A 34 5.85 6.71 -9.01
C GLU A 34 4.75 6.20 -8.06
N ALA A 35 4.16 5.03 -8.35
CA ALA A 35 3.22 4.39 -7.43
C ALA A 35 3.89 4.04 -6.10
N TYR A 36 5.15 3.59 -6.14
CA TYR A 36 5.93 3.32 -4.94
C TYR A 36 6.18 4.59 -4.11
N GLU A 37 6.53 5.70 -4.76
CA GLU A 37 6.70 6.99 -4.06
C GLU A 37 5.39 7.45 -3.39
N HIS A 38 4.27 7.37 -4.12
CA HIS A 38 2.96 7.68 -3.58
C HIS A 38 2.61 6.76 -2.40
N TYR A 39 2.89 5.46 -2.48
CA TYR A 39 2.72 4.54 -1.36
C TYR A 39 3.53 4.96 -0.12
N LEU A 40 4.79 5.34 -0.28
CA LEU A 40 5.62 5.79 0.83
C LEU A 40 5.08 7.07 1.47
N ARG A 41 4.62 8.03 0.66
CA ARG A 41 3.96 9.24 1.18
C ARG A 41 2.66 8.90 1.93
N GLY A 42 1.87 7.97 1.41
CA GLY A 42 0.68 7.44 2.08
C GLY A 42 1.00 6.87 3.46
N ARG A 43 2.04 6.03 3.57
CA ARG A 43 2.52 5.48 4.85
C ARG A 43 3.02 6.57 5.80
N TYR A 44 3.72 7.58 5.30
CA TYR A 44 4.16 8.73 6.09
C TYR A 44 2.97 9.44 6.74
N PHE A 45 1.95 9.81 5.96
CA PHE A 45 0.77 10.49 6.49
C PHE A 45 -0.06 9.59 7.43
N TRP A 46 -0.18 8.30 7.11
CA TRP A 46 -0.87 7.32 7.94
C TRP A 46 -0.24 7.21 9.33
N ASN A 47 1.09 7.18 9.42
CA ASN A 47 1.84 7.09 10.67
C ASN A 47 1.66 8.32 11.57
N ARG A 48 1.30 9.48 11.01
CA ARG A 48 1.10 10.69 11.83
C ARG A 48 -0.12 10.61 12.75
N ARG A 49 -1.09 9.74 12.46
CA ARG A 49 -2.30 9.55 13.29
C ARG A 49 -2.98 10.86 13.71
N THR A 50 -3.21 11.73 12.73
CA THR A 50 -3.95 12.99 12.90
C THR A 50 -5.08 13.06 11.88
N GLN A 51 -6.12 13.86 12.17
CA GLN A 51 -7.22 14.10 11.22
C GLN A 51 -6.69 14.54 9.85
N ASP A 52 -5.74 15.48 9.83
CA ASP A 52 -5.16 16.01 8.60
C ASP A 52 -4.26 15.00 7.88
N GLY A 53 -3.60 14.11 8.62
CA GLY A 53 -2.82 13.03 8.02
C GLY A 53 -3.69 11.94 7.39
N LEU A 54 -4.88 11.67 7.94
CA LEU A 54 -5.73 10.56 7.47
C LEU A 54 -6.82 10.98 6.49
N LYS A 55 -7.17 12.28 6.42
CA LYS A 55 -8.18 12.79 5.49
C LYS A 55 -7.78 12.63 4.02
N LYS A 56 -8.72 12.95 3.13
CA LYS A 56 -8.55 12.84 1.67
C LYS A 56 -7.22 13.44 1.22
N ALA A 57 -6.88 14.66 1.66
CA ALA A 57 -5.63 15.34 1.33
C ALA A 57 -4.34 14.79 1.98
N GLY A 58 -4.39 13.62 2.62
CA GLY A 58 -3.28 12.98 3.32
C GLY A 58 -3.03 11.56 2.81
N ALA A 59 -3.11 10.58 3.69
CA ALA A 59 -2.84 9.18 3.37
C ALA A 59 -3.75 8.62 2.26
N VAL A 60 -5.04 8.97 2.28
CA VAL A 60 -6.03 8.49 1.30
C VAL A 60 -5.64 8.88 -0.13
N GLU A 61 -5.40 10.16 -0.41
CA GLU A 61 -5.03 10.63 -1.76
C GLU A 61 -3.73 9.99 -2.26
N HIS A 62 -2.75 9.81 -1.38
CA HIS A 62 -1.51 9.16 -1.78
C HIS A 62 -1.69 7.68 -2.10
N PHE A 63 -2.50 6.93 -1.35
CA PHE A 63 -2.79 5.53 -1.70
C PHE A 63 -3.66 5.43 -2.95
N GLU A 64 -4.66 6.30 -3.13
CA GLU A 64 -5.48 6.35 -4.34
C GLU A 64 -4.64 6.67 -5.58
N ALA A 65 -3.69 7.61 -5.48
CA ALA A 65 -2.76 7.93 -6.56
C ALA A 65 -1.82 6.75 -6.88
N ALA A 66 -1.32 6.05 -5.86
CA ALA A 66 -0.52 4.84 -6.09
C ALA A 66 -1.32 3.75 -6.83
N ILE A 67 -2.60 3.56 -6.46
CA ILE A 67 -3.51 2.62 -7.12
C ILE A 67 -3.82 3.03 -8.56
N ALA A 68 -4.00 4.33 -8.82
CA ALA A 68 -4.25 4.83 -10.17
C ALA A 68 -3.04 4.60 -11.09
N LEU A 69 -1.82 4.75 -10.56
CA LEU A 69 -0.57 4.53 -11.28
C LEU A 69 -0.22 3.05 -11.46
N ASP A 70 -0.61 2.21 -10.51
CA ASP A 70 -0.42 0.76 -10.53
C ASP A 70 -1.61 0.03 -9.86
N PRO A 71 -2.65 -0.33 -10.66
CA PRO A 71 -3.83 -1.01 -10.14
C PRO A 71 -3.56 -2.41 -9.56
N GLY A 72 -2.39 -2.98 -9.83
CA GLY A 72 -1.91 -4.25 -9.27
C GLY A 72 -1.10 -4.07 -8.00
N TYR A 73 -0.97 -2.85 -7.48
CA TYR A 73 -0.13 -2.60 -6.30
C TYR A 73 -0.86 -2.92 -5.00
N ALA A 74 -0.91 -4.20 -4.64
CA ALA A 74 -1.66 -4.73 -3.49
C ALA A 74 -1.37 -3.99 -2.15
N ARG A 75 -0.11 -3.58 -1.92
CA ARG A 75 0.27 -2.83 -0.70
C ARG A 75 -0.37 -1.44 -0.61
N ALA A 76 -0.68 -0.79 -1.72
CA ALA A 76 -1.39 0.49 -1.72
C ALA A 76 -2.85 0.32 -1.28
N TYR A 77 -3.52 -0.74 -1.73
CA TYR A 77 -4.86 -1.10 -1.25
C TYR A 77 -4.87 -1.44 0.24
N ALA A 78 -3.87 -2.17 0.74
CA ALA A 78 -3.74 -2.46 2.17
C ALA A 78 -3.55 -1.17 2.99
N GLY A 79 -2.68 -0.25 2.55
CA GLY A 79 -2.51 1.05 3.21
C GLY A 79 -3.79 1.90 3.22
N LEU A 80 -4.56 1.86 2.13
CA LEU A 80 -5.86 2.52 2.06
C LEU A 80 -6.85 1.91 3.06
N ALA A 81 -6.89 0.57 3.16
CA ALA A 81 -7.71 -0.14 4.12
C ALA A 81 -7.38 0.26 5.55
N ASP A 82 -6.10 0.21 5.91
CA ASP A 82 -5.61 0.58 7.25
C ASP A 82 -5.95 2.05 7.58
N THR A 83 -5.91 2.93 6.58
CA THR A 83 -6.25 4.35 6.75
C THR A 83 -7.71 4.50 7.14
N TYR A 84 -8.62 3.86 6.39
CA TYR A 84 -10.04 3.91 6.72
C TYR A 84 -10.35 3.25 8.06
N ALA A 85 -9.69 2.15 8.40
CA ALA A 85 -9.91 1.45 9.66
C ALA A 85 -9.66 2.34 10.90
N VAL A 86 -8.61 3.16 10.88
CA VAL A 86 -8.27 4.00 12.04
C VAL A 86 -8.94 5.38 12.02
N PHE A 87 -9.41 5.85 10.86
CA PHE A 87 -9.89 7.23 10.71
C PHE A 87 -11.00 7.62 11.72
N PRO A 88 -11.98 6.77 12.07
CA PRO A 88 -12.98 7.12 13.08
C PRO A 88 -12.40 7.54 14.45
N ALA A 89 -11.20 7.07 14.81
CA ALA A 89 -10.54 7.45 16.06
C ALA A 89 -9.85 8.83 16.00
N TYR A 90 -9.67 9.39 14.80
CA TYR A 90 -8.87 10.60 14.58
C TYR A 90 -9.60 11.65 13.73
N GLY A 91 -10.86 11.44 13.36
CA GLY A 91 -11.63 12.36 12.55
C GLY A 91 -13.12 12.05 12.49
N PRO A 92 -13.93 12.89 11.84
CA PRO A 92 -15.38 12.88 11.96
C PRO A 92 -16.08 11.83 11.09
N ILE A 93 -15.37 10.82 10.58
CA ILE A 93 -15.98 9.78 9.75
C ILE A 93 -16.65 8.73 10.63
N ASN A 94 -17.91 8.40 10.32
CA ASN A 94 -18.65 7.36 11.02
C ASN A 94 -17.98 5.99 10.81
N PHE A 95 -17.87 5.21 11.89
CA PHE A 95 -17.21 3.90 11.87
C PHE A 95 -17.79 2.95 10.82
N ARG A 96 -19.10 2.86 10.66
CA ARG A 96 -19.75 1.96 9.68
C ARG A 96 -19.31 2.27 8.25
N ILE A 97 -19.33 3.57 7.88
CA ILE A 97 -18.91 4.02 6.54
C ILE A 97 -17.42 3.76 6.32
N ALA A 98 -16.59 4.01 7.34
CA ALA A 98 -15.17 3.74 7.29
C ALA A 98 -14.87 2.23 7.17
N ALA A 99 -15.60 1.40 7.92
CA ALA A 99 -15.46 -0.05 7.92
C ALA A 99 -15.77 -0.67 6.55
N GLU A 100 -16.84 -0.23 5.88
CA GLU A 100 -17.19 -0.69 4.52
C GLU A 100 -16.08 -0.36 3.50
N LYS A 101 -15.51 0.84 3.59
CA LYS A 101 -14.40 1.27 2.72
C LYS A 101 -13.12 0.48 3.00
N ALA A 102 -12.80 0.28 4.28
CA ALA A 102 -11.65 -0.50 4.72
C ALA A 102 -11.75 -1.96 4.26
N GLU A 103 -12.90 -2.59 4.47
CA GLU A 103 -13.17 -3.96 4.03
C GLU A 103 -13.02 -4.13 2.52
N THR A 104 -13.62 -3.22 1.75
CA THR A 104 -13.51 -3.23 0.28
C THR A 104 -12.05 -3.16 -0.18
N ALA A 105 -11.27 -2.25 0.40
CA ALA A 105 -9.87 -2.09 0.05
C ALA A 105 -9.01 -3.30 0.49
N ALA A 106 -9.26 -3.85 1.67
CA ALA A 106 -8.54 -5.03 2.17
C ALA A 106 -8.81 -6.28 1.34
N LEU A 107 -10.08 -6.51 0.95
CA LEU A 107 -10.44 -7.62 0.05
C LEU A 107 -9.76 -7.47 -1.31
N LYS A 108 -9.66 -6.23 -1.84
CA LYS A 108 -8.95 -5.97 -3.08
C LYS A 108 -7.45 -6.24 -2.96
N ALA A 109 -6.82 -5.87 -1.85
CA ALA A 109 -5.43 -6.19 -1.57
C ALA A 109 -5.18 -7.70 -1.59
N LEU A 110 -6.01 -8.48 -0.89
CA LEU A 110 -5.89 -9.93 -0.81
C LEU A 110 -6.20 -10.65 -2.13
N ALA A 111 -7.09 -10.10 -2.94
CA ALA A 111 -7.37 -10.63 -4.28
C ALA A 111 -6.17 -10.51 -5.23
N ILE A 112 -5.27 -9.54 -4.98
CA ILE A 112 -4.05 -9.33 -5.77
C ILE A 112 -2.87 -10.08 -5.15
N ASP A 113 -2.70 -9.96 -3.84
CA ASP A 113 -1.64 -10.62 -3.08
C ASP A 113 -2.18 -11.16 -1.73
N PRO A 114 -2.48 -12.47 -1.67
CA PRO A 114 -2.91 -13.12 -0.43
C PRO A 114 -1.86 -13.12 0.68
N GLY A 115 -0.61 -12.75 0.40
CA GLY A 115 0.48 -12.68 1.38
C GLY A 115 0.47 -11.42 2.25
N ILE A 116 -0.42 -10.45 2.01
CA ILE A 116 -0.46 -9.19 2.76
C ILE A 116 -1.17 -9.38 4.11
N SER A 117 -0.36 -9.62 5.14
CA SER A 117 -0.82 -9.82 6.52
C SER A 117 -1.65 -8.65 7.07
N GLU A 118 -1.30 -7.42 6.69
CA GLU A 118 -1.96 -6.19 7.14
C GLU A 118 -3.43 -6.15 6.69
N ALA A 119 -3.74 -6.67 5.50
CA ALA A 119 -5.10 -6.70 4.98
C ALA A 119 -6.00 -7.64 5.81
N TYR A 120 -5.47 -8.78 6.27
CA TYR A 120 -6.18 -9.66 7.20
C TYR A 120 -6.41 -9.00 8.56
N ALA A 121 -5.40 -8.29 9.09
CA ALA A 121 -5.52 -7.56 10.35
C ALA A 121 -6.62 -6.50 10.29
N THR A 122 -6.66 -5.73 9.19
CA THR A 122 -7.70 -4.73 8.97
C THR A 122 -9.08 -5.36 8.82
N LEU A 123 -9.23 -6.46 8.05
CA LEU A 123 -10.51 -7.17 7.95
C LEU A 123 -11.01 -7.66 9.31
N ARG A 124 -10.14 -8.30 10.10
CA ARG A 124 -10.44 -8.74 11.47
C ARG A 124 -10.94 -7.56 12.31
N PHE A 125 -10.22 -6.43 12.26
CA PHE A 125 -10.56 -5.24 13.03
C PHE A 125 -11.94 -4.69 12.67
N VAL A 126 -12.22 -4.51 11.37
CA VAL A 126 -13.49 -3.89 10.95
C VAL A 126 -14.70 -4.81 11.05
N THR A 127 -14.50 -6.13 10.94
CA THR A 127 -15.61 -7.11 11.08
C THR A 127 -15.99 -7.39 12.54
N GLN A 128 -15.06 -7.29 13.48
CA GLN A 128 -15.36 -7.44 14.92
C GLN A 128 -16.17 -6.28 15.51
N ASN A 129 -16.13 -5.12 14.85
CA ASN A 129 -16.72 -3.87 15.34
C ASN A 129 -17.93 -3.41 14.49
N LYS A 130 -18.48 -4.31 13.66
CA LYS A 130 -19.68 -4.07 12.83
C LYS A 130 -20.97 -4.14 13.62
#